data_AF-A0AAU9K4Q6-F1
#
_entry.id   AF-A0AAU9K4Q6-F1
#
_cell.length_a   1.000
_cell.length_b   1.000
_cell.length_c   1.000
_cell.angle_alpha   90.00
_cell.angle_beta   90.00
_cell.angle_gamma   90.00
#
_symmetry.space_group_name_H-M   'P 1'
#
loop_
_entity.id
_entity.type
_entity.pdbx_description
1 polymer ?
#
loop_
_entity_poly.entity_id
_entity_poly.type
_entity_poly.pdbx_seq_one_letter_code
_entity_poly.pdbx_strand_id
1 'polypeptide(L)'
;MGKKRSQEIEEESEEEPQELPEESEPSEDENDTQSTKLIGEKTLNQIKISITKGVQGAKKLLKMYRKACRSGEEEVPIFSSAQVHNEILVLSLQELPKLFKKKLGKKLDQSSNWKRLNNLLRSFLANTLILLKVIKSEKLISIAFQGLSHIAKLLHLMPEYSQLLIKQAAKLWGEEKDMIKLSSYSFLRKALELEVIDKIELLKSVYKTFDKNAKFMSWSKYQDIDLMRRCFVDLLGLDLSASYQVIFIYLRQLSLSLSEVIKNPSTDRVKTLYNWQYLNSLCLLAQSIIKYPTHLSELAFPLLQICQGLLQITNIPKYFPIKLHFIRLLIALQASSQTYIPIITPHLLEILLSASLQKKSKPTKLKAFHFIMALKASKEQLTSETYKEQLIEEVCDSLIEHMAGVGNAISFPEIMIPVKISLKKHTKTVRNGGIRGRILHTIKLIEDNADFINKKRLEMNLPPIGAPIVVEGNCPLWEQRDKILKRRAEIIRSKISSLSEENTKDY
;
A
#
# COMPACT_ATOMS: atom_id res chain seq x y z
N MET A 1 -13.06 -14.65 39.16
CA MET A 1 -13.78 -14.16 37.96
C MET A 1 -12.82 -13.41 37.02
N GLY A 2 -11.91 -14.11 36.33
CA GLY A 2 -10.86 -13.41 35.54
C GLY A 2 -10.18 -14.24 34.45
N LYS A 3 -10.89 -15.16 33.80
CA LYS A 3 -10.31 -16.05 32.77
C LYS A 3 -11.17 -16.26 31.52
N LYS A 4 -12.19 -15.42 31.27
CA LYS A 4 -13.16 -15.62 30.16
C LYS A 4 -13.29 -14.45 29.17
N ARG A 5 -12.33 -13.52 29.09
CA ARG A 5 -12.45 -12.34 28.20
C ARG A 5 -11.33 -12.17 27.17
N SER A 6 -10.66 -13.26 26.79
CA SER A 6 -9.52 -13.24 25.85
C SER A 6 -9.67 -14.18 24.65
N GLN A 7 -10.87 -14.69 24.37
CA GLN A 7 -11.14 -15.58 23.23
C GLN A 7 -12.41 -15.16 22.50
N GLU A 8 -12.40 -13.96 21.95
CA GLU A 8 -13.28 -13.55 20.84
C GLU A 8 -12.43 -12.63 19.95
N ILE A 9 -11.56 -13.25 19.15
CA ILE A 9 -11.00 -12.63 17.95
C ILE A 9 -11.27 -13.66 16.87
N GLU A 10 -12.20 -13.31 15.99
CA GLU A 10 -12.60 -14.08 14.82
C GLU A 10 -11.35 -14.54 14.05
N GLU A 11 -11.12 -15.85 14.06
CA GLU A 11 -10.45 -16.51 12.96
C GLU A 11 -11.37 -16.34 11.73
N GLU A 12 -11.19 -15.26 10.98
CA GLU A 12 -11.74 -15.15 9.63
C GLU A 12 -11.00 -16.17 8.77
N SER A 13 -11.65 -17.32 8.66
CA SER A 13 -11.37 -18.48 7.84
C SER A 13 -11.18 -18.13 6.37
N GLU A 14 -10.54 -19.05 5.67
CA GLU A 14 -10.42 -19.12 4.21
C GLU A 14 -11.71 -18.64 3.52
N GLU A 15 -11.56 -17.75 2.54
CA GLU A 15 -12.65 -17.17 1.75
C GLU A 15 -13.48 -18.29 1.10
N GLU A 16 -14.58 -18.68 1.74
CA GLU A 16 -15.65 -19.42 1.08
C GLU A 16 -16.15 -18.58 -0.13
N PRO A 17 -16.47 -19.21 -1.27
CA PRO A 17 -17.04 -18.51 -2.40
C PRO A 17 -18.37 -17.88 -1.97
N GLN A 18 -18.38 -16.55 -1.79
CA GLN A 18 -19.60 -15.81 -1.50
C GLN A 18 -20.62 -16.06 -2.64
N GLU A 19 -21.69 -16.77 -2.31
CA GLU A 19 -22.82 -16.97 -3.21
C GLU A 19 -23.39 -15.61 -3.61
N LEU A 20 -23.65 -15.44 -4.90
CA LEU A 20 -24.36 -14.25 -5.40
C LEU A 20 -25.75 -14.23 -4.74
N PRO A 21 -26.28 -13.05 -4.34
CA PRO A 21 -27.64 -12.97 -3.84
C PRO A 21 -28.60 -13.64 -4.83
N GLU A 22 -29.43 -14.58 -4.36
CA GLU A 22 -30.40 -15.28 -5.19
C GLU A 22 -31.23 -14.26 -5.98
N GLU A 23 -31.19 -14.34 -7.31
CA GLU A 23 -32.10 -13.57 -8.15
C GLU A 23 -33.52 -14.08 -7.85
N SER A 24 -34.36 -13.24 -7.21
CA SER A 24 -35.81 -13.46 -7.29
C SER A 24 -36.21 -13.27 -8.75
N GLU A 25 -36.38 -14.39 -9.45
CA GLU A 25 -36.88 -14.40 -10.81
C GLU A 25 -38.24 -13.69 -10.82
N PRO A 26 -38.41 -12.61 -11.58
CA PRO A 26 -39.75 -12.15 -11.90
C PRO A 26 -40.38 -13.24 -12.76
N SER A 27 -41.40 -13.90 -12.21
CA SER A 27 -42.25 -14.91 -12.84
C SER A 27 -42.20 -14.83 -14.36
N GLU A 28 -41.63 -15.87 -14.97
CA GLU A 28 -41.69 -16.05 -16.41
C GLU A 28 -43.16 -16.14 -16.81
N ASP A 29 -43.68 -15.08 -17.45
CA ASP A 29 -44.84 -15.26 -18.32
C ASP A 29 -44.35 -16.11 -19.48
N GLU A 30 -44.64 -17.41 -19.39
CA GLU A 30 -44.51 -18.40 -20.45
C GLU A 30 -45.13 -17.86 -21.75
N ASN A 31 -44.28 -17.64 -22.75
CA ASN A 31 -44.50 -17.90 -24.18
C ASN A 31 -43.53 -17.06 -25.01
N ASP A 32 -42.38 -17.63 -25.35
CA ASP A 32 -41.63 -17.25 -26.55
C ASP A 32 -40.64 -18.36 -26.95
N THR A 33 -41.17 -19.54 -27.25
CA THR A 33 -40.53 -20.49 -28.15
C THR A 33 -40.73 -20.00 -29.58
N GLN A 34 -39.69 -19.40 -30.20
CA GLN A 34 -39.22 -19.68 -31.57
C GLN A 34 -38.33 -18.56 -32.18
N SER A 35 -37.22 -19.01 -32.77
CA SER A 35 -36.19 -18.31 -33.57
C SER A 35 -35.10 -17.56 -32.80
N THR A 36 -33.92 -18.17 -32.72
CA THR A 36 -32.61 -17.56 -32.48
C THR A 36 -32.26 -16.60 -33.63
N LYS A 37 -32.96 -15.47 -33.72
CA LYS A 37 -32.49 -14.35 -34.55
C LYS A 37 -31.25 -13.77 -33.89
N LEU A 38 -30.10 -13.93 -34.55
CA LEU A 38 -28.84 -13.29 -34.18
C LEU A 38 -29.07 -11.79 -33.97
N ILE A 39 -28.63 -11.26 -32.82
CA ILE A 39 -28.74 -9.84 -32.53
C ILE A 39 -27.78 -9.09 -33.47
N GLY A 40 -28.33 -8.23 -34.34
CA GLY A 40 -27.62 -7.47 -35.37
C GLY A 40 -27.62 -5.95 -35.17
N GLU A 41 -26.94 -5.24 -36.06
CA GLU A 41 -26.84 -3.77 -36.03
C GLU A 41 -28.20 -3.06 -36.15
N LYS A 42 -29.17 -3.67 -36.86
CA LYS A 42 -30.53 -3.12 -37.00
C LYS A 42 -31.28 -3.10 -35.66
N THR A 43 -31.19 -4.18 -34.89
CA THR A 43 -31.74 -4.23 -33.52
C THR A 43 -31.04 -3.20 -32.63
N LEU A 44 -29.71 -3.08 -32.73
CA LEU A 44 -28.91 -2.13 -31.96
C LEU A 44 -29.33 -0.66 -32.17
N ASN A 45 -29.56 -0.27 -33.43
CA ASN A 45 -30.02 1.07 -33.76
C ASN A 45 -31.46 1.35 -33.27
N GLN A 46 -32.35 0.36 -33.33
CA GLN A 46 -33.69 0.47 -32.73
C GLN A 46 -33.64 0.65 -31.21
N ILE A 47 -32.66 0.04 -30.54
CA ILE A 47 -32.46 0.15 -29.10
C ILE A 47 -31.89 1.50 -28.71
N LYS A 48 -30.88 2.02 -29.44
CA LYS A 48 -30.36 3.39 -29.27
C LYS A 48 -31.50 4.41 -29.31
N ILE A 49 -32.46 4.23 -30.23
CA ILE A 49 -33.67 5.06 -30.31
C ILE A 49 -34.64 4.80 -29.15
N SER A 50 -34.86 3.54 -28.75
CA SER A 50 -35.84 3.18 -27.72
C SER A 50 -35.43 3.56 -26.29
N ILE A 51 -34.13 3.65 -25.99
CA ILE A 51 -33.62 4.11 -24.68
C ILE A 51 -34.04 5.55 -24.41
N THR A 52 -34.09 6.40 -25.46
CA THR A 52 -34.57 7.79 -25.34
C THR A 52 -36.06 7.88 -25.00
N LYS A 53 -36.84 6.80 -25.28
CA LYS A 53 -38.30 6.75 -25.14
C LYS A 53 -38.81 6.22 -23.78
N GLY A 54 -37.96 5.66 -22.91
CA GLY A 54 -38.31 5.35 -21.51
C GLY A 54 -37.96 3.94 -20.99
N VAL A 55 -38.59 3.52 -19.88
CA VAL A 55 -38.25 2.32 -19.07
C VAL A 55 -38.36 0.99 -19.85
N GLN A 56 -39.20 0.92 -20.89
CA GLN A 56 -39.32 -0.27 -21.74
C GLN A 56 -38.06 -0.51 -22.60
N GLY A 57 -37.41 0.55 -23.09
CA GLY A 57 -36.14 0.45 -23.82
C GLY A 57 -35.02 -0.06 -22.92
N ALA A 58 -34.99 0.40 -21.66
CA ALA A 58 -34.04 -0.08 -20.65
C ALA A 58 -34.22 -1.57 -20.32
N LYS A 59 -35.46 -2.06 -20.22
CA LYS A 59 -35.75 -3.50 -20.02
C LYS A 59 -35.19 -4.35 -21.17
N LYS A 60 -35.41 -3.93 -22.42
CA LYS A 60 -34.89 -4.63 -23.60
C LYS A 60 -33.37 -4.64 -23.59
N LEU A 61 -32.74 -3.47 -23.40
CA LEU A 61 -31.28 -3.34 -23.31
C LEU A 61 -30.70 -4.25 -22.22
N LEU A 62 -31.29 -4.25 -21.02
CA LEU A 62 -30.83 -5.07 -19.92
C LEU A 62 -30.94 -6.58 -20.20
N LYS A 63 -31.99 -7.03 -20.90
CA LYS A 63 -32.11 -8.44 -21.34
C LYS A 63 -30.96 -8.84 -22.26
N MET A 64 -30.54 -7.96 -23.16
CA MET A 64 -29.38 -8.22 -24.03
C MET A 64 -28.05 -8.07 -23.29
N TYR A 65 -27.96 -7.15 -22.33
CA TYR A 65 -26.78 -7.02 -21.47
C TYR A 65 -26.55 -8.28 -20.64
N ARG A 66 -27.61 -8.86 -20.04
CA ARG A 66 -27.54 -10.15 -19.33
C ARG A 66 -26.96 -11.25 -20.23
N LYS A 67 -27.48 -11.37 -21.45
CA LYS A 67 -26.96 -12.33 -22.44
C LYS A 67 -25.51 -12.04 -22.86
N ALA A 68 -25.14 -10.77 -22.98
CA ALA A 68 -23.77 -10.37 -23.33
C ALA A 68 -22.77 -10.67 -22.20
N CYS A 69 -23.16 -10.51 -20.93
CA CYS A 69 -22.31 -10.82 -19.79
C CYS A 69 -22.09 -12.32 -19.57
N ARG A 70 -23.06 -13.15 -19.98
CA ARG A 70 -23.02 -14.63 -19.82
C ARG A 70 -22.66 -15.39 -21.11
N SER A 71 -22.27 -14.69 -22.17
CA SER A 71 -22.02 -15.32 -23.49
C SER A 71 -20.86 -16.32 -23.52
N GLY A 72 -20.11 -16.49 -22.43
CA GLY A 72 -19.10 -17.56 -22.29
C GLY A 72 -19.67 -18.90 -21.82
N GLU A 73 -20.93 -18.94 -21.37
CA GLU A 73 -21.59 -20.13 -20.80
C GLU A 73 -22.56 -20.80 -21.80
N GLU A 74 -22.96 -20.11 -22.87
CA GLU A 74 -23.94 -20.61 -23.85
C GLU A 74 -23.24 -21.19 -25.10
N GLU A 75 -23.59 -22.43 -25.49
CA GLU A 75 -23.01 -23.14 -26.65
C GLU A 75 -23.36 -22.50 -28.01
N VAL A 76 -24.36 -21.62 -28.07
CA VAL A 76 -24.87 -21.03 -29.31
C VAL A 76 -24.49 -19.54 -29.39
N PRO A 77 -23.94 -19.05 -30.52
CA PRO A 77 -23.63 -17.64 -30.68
C PRO A 77 -24.91 -16.79 -30.69
N ILE A 78 -25.06 -15.94 -29.67
CA ILE A 78 -26.23 -15.06 -29.48
C ILE A 78 -26.15 -13.80 -30.37
N PHE A 79 -24.93 -13.35 -30.68
CA PHE A 79 -24.65 -12.09 -31.37
C PHE A 79 -24.10 -12.32 -32.78
N SER A 80 -24.52 -11.48 -33.72
CA SER A 80 -24.09 -11.55 -35.13
C SER A 80 -22.59 -11.29 -35.33
N SER A 81 -21.96 -10.49 -34.45
CA SER A 81 -20.52 -10.24 -34.48
C SER A 81 -19.99 -9.85 -33.09
N ALA A 82 -18.68 -10.00 -32.89
CA ALA A 82 -17.99 -9.53 -31.69
C ALA A 82 -18.06 -7.99 -31.52
N GLN A 83 -18.24 -7.25 -32.62
CA GLN A 83 -18.46 -5.80 -32.58
C GLN A 83 -19.82 -5.46 -31.97
N VAL A 84 -20.89 -6.15 -32.40
CA VAL A 84 -22.23 -5.95 -31.84
C VAL A 84 -22.28 -6.32 -30.36
N HIS A 85 -21.59 -7.39 -29.95
CA HIS A 85 -21.43 -7.76 -28.54
C HIS A 85 -20.78 -6.65 -27.71
N ASN A 86 -19.62 -6.14 -28.16
CA ASN A 86 -18.91 -5.07 -27.47
C ASN A 86 -19.72 -3.76 -27.43
N GLU A 87 -20.41 -3.40 -28.52
CA GLU A 87 -21.27 -2.21 -28.53
C GLU A 87 -22.43 -2.33 -27.53
N ILE A 88 -23.05 -3.51 -27.40
CA ILE A 88 -24.12 -3.73 -26.42
C ILE A 88 -23.59 -3.58 -24.99
N LEU A 89 -22.40 -4.10 -24.69
CA LEU A 89 -21.77 -3.90 -23.39
C LEU A 89 -21.50 -2.41 -23.12
N VAL A 90 -20.87 -1.70 -24.05
CA VAL A 90 -20.57 -0.26 -23.91
C VAL A 90 -21.84 0.55 -23.71
N LEU A 91 -22.85 0.36 -24.57
CA LEU A 91 -24.12 1.10 -24.50
C LEU A 91 -24.85 0.84 -23.19
N SER A 92 -24.87 -0.41 -22.72
CA SER A 92 -25.53 -0.78 -21.46
C SER A 92 -24.85 -0.11 -20.27
N LEU A 93 -23.52 -0.15 -20.21
CA LEU A 93 -22.74 0.45 -19.14
C LEU A 93 -22.79 1.99 -19.12
N GLN A 94 -23.04 2.63 -20.27
CA GLN A 94 -23.13 4.09 -20.36
C GLN A 94 -24.55 4.62 -20.14
N GLU A 95 -25.56 4.00 -20.73
CA GLU A 95 -26.91 4.55 -20.78
C GLU A 95 -27.80 4.10 -19.61
N LEU A 96 -27.64 2.86 -19.12
CA LEU A 96 -28.43 2.38 -17.97
C LEU A 96 -28.15 3.22 -16.70
N PRO A 97 -26.88 3.50 -16.33
CA PRO A 97 -26.60 4.36 -15.18
C PRO A 97 -27.19 5.77 -15.29
N LYS A 98 -27.14 6.39 -16.48
CA LYS A 98 -27.74 7.71 -16.72
C LYS A 98 -29.26 7.68 -16.52
N LEU A 99 -29.91 6.63 -16.99
CA LEU A 99 -31.35 6.44 -16.85
C LEU A 99 -31.75 6.24 -15.38
N PHE A 100 -31.04 5.38 -14.64
CA PHE A 100 -31.28 5.18 -13.22
C PHE A 100 -31.12 6.49 -12.44
N LYS A 101 -30.02 7.23 -12.67
CA LYS A 101 -29.80 8.54 -12.05
C LYS A 101 -30.90 9.54 -12.37
N LYS A 102 -31.35 9.64 -13.63
CA LYS A 102 -32.41 10.57 -14.06
C LYS A 102 -33.77 10.25 -13.44
N LYS A 103 -34.10 8.96 -13.29
CA LYS A 103 -35.42 8.51 -12.83
C LYS A 103 -35.52 8.33 -11.31
N LEU A 104 -34.40 8.06 -10.62
CA LEU A 104 -34.36 7.79 -9.18
C LEU A 104 -33.70 8.92 -8.37
N GLY A 105 -32.89 9.78 -8.98
CA GLY A 105 -31.95 10.67 -8.28
C GLY A 105 -32.50 11.87 -7.51
N LYS A 106 -33.81 11.94 -7.22
CA LYS A 106 -34.39 13.07 -6.44
C LYS A 106 -35.36 12.71 -5.32
N LYS A 107 -35.99 11.53 -5.32
CA LYS A 107 -36.88 11.03 -4.26
C LYS A 107 -36.73 9.51 -4.20
N LEU A 108 -35.68 9.05 -3.51
CA LEU A 108 -35.16 7.69 -3.64
C LEU A 108 -36.14 6.61 -3.15
N ASP A 109 -37.08 6.93 -2.25
CA ASP A 109 -37.88 5.90 -1.57
C ASP A 109 -39.40 6.07 -1.76
N GLN A 110 -39.82 7.18 -2.38
CA GLN A 110 -41.24 7.58 -2.50
C GLN A 110 -41.74 7.54 -3.95
N SER A 111 -40.92 7.11 -4.91
CA SER A 111 -41.36 7.04 -6.31
C SER A 111 -42.24 5.81 -6.54
N SER A 112 -43.39 5.98 -7.16
CA SER A 112 -44.27 4.87 -7.58
C SER A 112 -43.58 3.87 -8.52
N ASN A 113 -42.46 4.26 -9.12
CA ASN A 113 -41.64 3.45 -10.01
C ASN A 113 -40.50 2.68 -9.31
N TRP A 114 -40.34 2.84 -7.99
CA TRP A 114 -39.24 2.21 -7.22
C TRP A 114 -39.21 0.70 -7.40
N LYS A 115 -40.32 -0.01 -7.16
CA LYS A 115 -40.39 -1.48 -7.30
C LYS A 115 -39.93 -1.98 -8.68
N ARG A 116 -40.37 -1.31 -9.75
CA ARG A 116 -40.03 -1.68 -11.14
C ARG A 116 -38.58 -1.36 -11.50
N LEU A 117 -38.05 -0.21 -11.08
CA LEU A 117 -36.67 0.19 -11.37
C LEU A 117 -35.66 -0.51 -10.47
N ASN A 118 -36.05 -0.88 -9.25
CA ASN A 118 -35.23 -1.63 -8.30
C ASN A 118 -34.81 -2.98 -8.89
N ASN A 119 -35.75 -3.78 -9.39
CA ASN A 119 -35.42 -5.07 -10.02
C ASN A 119 -34.49 -4.92 -11.23
N LEU A 120 -34.66 -3.84 -12.01
CA LEU A 120 -33.76 -3.54 -13.14
C LEU A 120 -32.37 -3.09 -12.68
N LEU A 121 -32.30 -2.33 -11.59
CA LEU A 121 -31.04 -1.92 -10.99
C LEU A 121 -30.29 -3.14 -10.43
N ARG A 122 -30.96 -4.01 -9.66
CA ARG A 122 -30.38 -5.26 -9.15
C ARG A 122 -29.81 -6.12 -10.28
N SER A 123 -30.61 -6.37 -11.32
CA SER A 123 -30.15 -7.15 -12.46
C SER A 123 -28.99 -6.47 -13.19
N PHE A 124 -28.96 -5.13 -13.30
CA PHE A 124 -27.80 -4.41 -13.84
C PHE A 124 -26.54 -4.61 -12.97
N LEU A 125 -26.65 -4.47 -11.65
CA LEU A 125 -25.53 -4.62 -10.72
C LEU A 125 -24.99 -6.06 -10.72
N ALA A 126 -25.86 -7.06 -10.65
CA ALA A 126 -25.51 -8.47 -10.69
C ALA A 126 -24.72 -8.82 -11.96
N ASN A 127 -25.26 -8.44 -13.13
CA ASN A 127 -24.62 -8.74 -14.42
C ASN A 127 -23.33 -7.93 -14.63
N THR A 128 -23.23 -6.73 -14.06
CA THR A 128 -21.98 -5.95 -14.08
C THR A 128 -20.92 -6.57 -13.18
N LEU A 129 -21.30 -7.12 -12.04
CA LEU A 129 -20.39 -7.85 -11.16
C LEU A 129 -19.85 -9.11 -11.84
N ILE A 130 -20.71 -9.89 -12.52
CA ILE A 130 -20.30 -11.05 -13.32
C ILE A 130 -19.33 -10.60 -14.42
N LEU A 131 -19.68 -9.54 -15.15
CA LEU A 131 -18.82 -9.00 -16.21
C LEU A 131 -17.44 -8.63 -15.68
N LEU A 132 -17.35 -7.90 -14.57
CA LEU A 132 -16.10 -7.48 -13.94
C LEU A 132 -15.22 -8.65 -13.47
N LYS A 133 -15.76 -9.86 -13.29
CA LYS A 133 -14.99 -11.07 -12.93
C LYS A 133 -14.38 -11.76 -14.15
N VAL A 134 -14.99 -11.62 -15.33
CA VAL A 134 -14.63 -12.38 -16.54
C VAL A 134 -13.88 -11.52 -17.56
N ILE A 135 -14.14 -10.22 -17.57
CA ILE A 135 -13.68 -9.32 -18.63
C ILE A 135 -12.18 -9.04 -18.54
N LYS A 136 -11.49 -9.08 -19.69
CA LYS A 136 -10.06 -8.76 -19.82
C LYS A 136 -9.80 -7.41 -20.51
N SER A 137 -10.83 -6.79 -21.08
CA SER A 137 -10.70 -5.54 -21.82
C SER A 137 -10.58 -4.34 -20.86
N GLU A 138 -9.42 -3.70 -20.83
CA GLU A 138 -9.12 -2.53 -20.00
C GLU A 138 -10.15 -1.39 -20.20
N LYS A 139 -10.53 -1.16 -21.47
CA LYS A 139 -11.51 -0.11 -21.83
C LYS A 139 -12.90 -0.41 -21.26
N LEU A 140 -13.35 -1.65 -21.34
CA LEU A 140 -14.68 -2.02 -20.84
C LEU A 140 -14.75 -2.00 -19.32
N ILE A 141 -13.68 -2.40 -18.62
CA ILE A 141 -13.58 -2.28 -17.17
C ILE A 141 -13.67 -0.81 -16.75
N SER A 142 -12.93 0.06 -17.44
CA SER A 142 -12.94 1.51 -17.17
C SER A 142 -14.35 2.10 -17.37
N ILE A 143 -15.04 1.73 -18.45
CA ILE A 143 -16.42 2.15 -18.73
C ILE A 143 -17.38 1.60 -17.66
N ALA A 144 -17.19 0.37 -17.21
CA ALA A 144 -18.02 -0.24 -16.17
C ALA A 144 -17.91 0.53 -14.84
N PHE A 145 -16.68 0.82 -14.39
CA PHE A 145 -16.46 1.62 -13.19
C PHE A 145 -16.98 3.04 -13.32
N GLN A 146 -16.81 3.67 -14.49
CA GLN A 146 -17.39 4.98 -14.76
C GLN A 146 -18.92 4.94 -14.62
N GLY A 147 -19.58 3.94 -15.20
CA GLY A 147 -21.01 3.70 -15.08
C GLY A 147 -21.45 3.51 -13.63
N LEU A 148 -20.76 2.67 -12.87
CA LEU A 148 -21.03 2.46 -11.44
C LEU A 148 -20.86 3.75 -10.63
N SER A 149 -19.80 4.54 -10.87
CA SER A 149 -19.61 5.83 -10.23
C SER A 149 -20.75 6.83 -10.52
N HIS A 150 -21.40 6.75 -11.69
CA HIS A 150 -22.55 7.61 -12.01
C HIS A 150 -23.77 7.33 -11.14
N ILE A 151 -23.94 6.09 -10.69
CA ILE A 151 -25.04 5.64 -9.83
C ILE A 151 -24.61 5.38 -8.38
N ALA A 152 -23.41 5.79 -7.97
CA ALA A 152 -22.88 5.50 -6.63
C ALA A 152 -23.84 5.89 -5.48
N LYS A 153 -24.57 7.00 -5.59
CA LYS A 153 -25.58 7.39 -4.59
C LYS A 153 -26.75 6.40 -4.44
N LEU A 154 -27.05 5.64 -5.49
CA LEU A 154 -28.09 4.60 -5.48
C LEU A 154 -27.58 3.28 -4.89
N LEU A 155 -26.25 3.06 -4.87
CA LEU A 155 -25.65 1.83 -4.37
C LEU A 155 -25.87 1.65 -2.86
N HIS A 156 -25.97 2.73 -2.09
CA HIS A 156 -26.35 2.67 -0.66
C HIS A 156 -27.67 1.91 -0.41
N LEU A 157 -28.60 1.93 -1.38
CA LEU A 157 -29.88 1.23 -1.24
C LEU A 157 -29.77 -0.29 -1.49
N MET A 158 -28.62 -0.77 -1.95
CA MET A 158 -28.35 -2.16 -2.31
C MET A 158 -27.04 -2.63 -1.65
N PRO A 159 -26.97 -2.70 -0.31
CA PRO A 159 -25.73 -2.95 0.42
C PRO A 159 -25.06 -4.28 0.03
N GLU A 160 -25.85 -5.33 -0.21
CA GLU A 160 -25.36 -6.66 -0.65
C GLU A 160 -24.51 -6.57 -1.94
N TYR A 161 -25.02 -5.87 -2.95
CA TYR A 161 -24.30 -5.67 -4.21
C TYR A 161 -23.13 -4.70 -4.06
N SER A 162 -23.30 -3.66 -3.25
CA SER A 162 -22.27 -2.67 -2.98
C SER A 162 -21.03 -3.28 -2.35
N GLN A 163 -21.21 -4.16 -1.37
CA GLN A 163 -20.13 -4.87 -0.70
C GLN A 163 -19.36 -5.75 -1.71
N LEU A 164 -20.07 -6.51 -2.54
CA LEU A 164 -19.46 -7.36 -3.57
C LEU A 164 -18.71 -6.54 -4.64
N LEU A 165 -19.28 -5.42 -5.07
CA LEU A 165 -18.64 -4.51 -6.04
C LEU A 165 -17.38 -3.87 -5.46
N ILE A 166 -17.39 -3.49 -4.19
CA ILE A 166 -16.21 -2.91 -3.52
C ILE A 166 -15.11 -3.96 -3.37
N LYS A 167 -15.45 -5.19 -2.96
CA LYS A 167 -14.48 -6.29 -2.92
C LYS A 167 -13.88 -6.58 -4.29
N GLN A 168 -14.70 -6.62 -5.34
CA GLN A 168 -14.24 -6.83 -6.71
C GLN A 168 -13.37 -5.66 -7.21
N ALA A 169 -13.75 -4.41 -6.89
CA ALA A 169 -12.95 -3.23 -7.23
C ALA A 169 -11.61 -3.23 -6.50
N ALA A 170 -11.59 -3.59 -5.21
CA ALA A 170 -10.37 -3.73 -4.44
C ALA A 170 -9.47 -4.80 -5.06
N LYS A 171 -10.03 -5.97 -5.43
CA LYS A 171 -9.29 -7.05 -6.12
C LYS A 171 -8.63 -6.58 -7.42
N LEU A 172 -9.40 -5.98 -8.32
CA LEU A 172 -8.88 -5.45 -9.58
C LEU A 172 -7.84 -4.34 -9.36
N TRP A 173 -8.02 -3.50 -8.33
CA TRP A 173 -7.01 -2.53 -7.92
C TRP A 173 -5.70 -3.16 -7.45
N GLY A 174 -5.73 -4.32 -6.79
CA GLY A 174 -4.52 -4.98 -6.31
C GLY A 174 -3.76 -5.78 -7.37
N GLU A 175 -4.49 -6.41 -8.29
CA GLU A 175 -3.94 -7.45 -9.18
C GLU A 175 -3.63 -6.96 -10.60
N GLU A 176 -4.34 -5.93 -11.08
CA GLU A 176 -4.29 -5.52 -12.50
C GLU A 176 -3.24 -4.42 -12.79
N LYS A 177 -3.09 -4.12 -14.09
CA LYS A 177 -2.23 -3.04 -14.61
C LYS A 177 -2.75 -1.64 -14.26
N ASP A 178 -1.88 -0.64 -14.41
CA ASP A 178 -2.11 0.76 -14.03
C ASP A 178 -3.46 1.34 -14.47
N MET A 179 -3.88 1.15 -15.71
CA MET A 179 -5.14 1.71 -16.22
C MET A 179 -6.39 1.17 -15.49
N ILE A 180 -6.45 -0.16 -15.30
CA ILE A 180 -7.55 -0.80 -14.57
C ILE A 180 -7.45 -0.43 -13.09
N LYS A 181 -6.25 -0.49 -12.52
CA LYS A 181 -5.96 -0.15 -11.12
C LYS A 181 -6.45 1.25 -10.77
N LEU A 182 -6.13 2.26 -11.59
CA LEU A 182 -6.57 3.64 -11.38
C LEU A 182 -8.09 3.81 -11.56
N SER A 183 -8.71 3.08 -12.47
CA SER A 183 -10.16 3.10 -12.66
C SER A 183 -10.91 2.48 -11.46
N SER A 184 -10.44 1.33 -10.98
CA SER A 184 -10.96 0.67 -9.77
C SER A 184 -10.77 1.55 -8.54
N TYR A 185 -9.58 2.14 -8.38
CA TYR A 185 -9.30 3.08 -7.30
C TYR A 185 -10.22 4.32 -7.35
N SER A 186 -10.47 4.88 -8.54
CA SER A 186 -11.37 6.03 -8.69
C SER A 186 -12.79 5.69 -8.23
N PHE A 187 -13.26 4.48 -8.53
CA PHE A 187 -14.54 3.98 -8.02
C PHE A 187 -14.52 3.81 -6.49
N LEU A 188 -13.50 3.18 -5.92
CA LEU A 188 -13.34 3.01 -4.47
C LEU A 188 -13.33 4.35 -3.72
N ARG A 189 -12.57 5.33 -4.23
CA ARG A 189 -12.53 6.69 -3.69
C ARG A 189 -13.90 7.34 -3.71
N LYS A 190 -14.64 7.23 -4.82
CA LYS A 190 -16.00 7.78 -4.94
C LYS A 190 -16.99 7.06 -4.01
N ALA A 191 -16.85 5.75 -3.84
CA ALA A 191 -17.68 4.96 -2.95
C ALA A 191 -17.47 5.35 -1.47
N LEU A 192 -16.22 5.63 -1.08
CA LEU A 192 -15.88 6.11 0.26
C LEU A 192 -16.41 7.53 0.51
N GLU A 193 -16.23 8.44 -0.45
CA GLU A 193 -16.72 9.83 -0.38
C GLU A 193 -18.25 9.92 -0.24
N LEU A 194 -18.97 9.01 -0.89
CA LEU A 194 -20.43 8.96 -0.88
C LEU A 194 -21.02 8.01 0.17
N GLU A 195 -20.18 7.40 1.01
CA GLU A 195 -20.60 6.48 2.07
C GLU A 195 -21.50 5.36 1.54
N VAL A 196 -21.10 4.76 0.41
CA VAL A 196 -21.88 3.69 -0.25
C VAL A 196 -22.03 2.45 0.66
N ILE A 197 -21.00 2.18 1.47
CA ILE A 197 -20.99 1.23 2.58
C ILE A 197 -20.28 1.87 3.77
N ASP A 198 -20.20 1.15 4.88
CA ASP A 198 -19.38 1.56 6.03
C ASP A 198 -17.92 1.86 5.61
N LYS A 199 -17.42 3.02 6.04
CA LYS A 199 -16.09 3.51 5.66
C LYS A 199 -14.97 2.59 6.13
N ILE A 200 -15.11 2.05 7.35
CA ILE A 200 -14.11 1.17 7.96
C ILE A 200 -14.06 -0.14 7.17
N GLU A 201 -15.21 -0.69 6.80
CA GLU A 201 -15.30 -1.90 5.98
C GLU A 201 -14.63 -1.72 4.61
N LEU A 202 -14.89 -0.60 3.92
CA LEU A 202 -14.24 -0.29 2.64
C LEU A 202 -12.72 -0.21 2.80
N LEU A 203 -12.24 0.58 3.76
CA LEU A 203 -10.81 0.74 4.02
C LEU A 203 -10.14 -0.60 4.42
N LYS A 204 -10.81 -1.44 5.22
CA LYS A 204 -10.35 -2.81 5.52
C LYS A 204 -10.24 -3.66 4.26
N SER A 205 -11.22 -3.59 3.35
CA SER A 205 -11.17 -4.32 2.08
C SER A 205 -9.95 -3.91 1.25
N VAL A 206 -9.68 -2.61 1.14
CA VAL A 206 -8.51 -2.10 0.39
C VAL A 206 -7.20 -2.51 1.07
N TYR A 207 -7.11 -2.41 2.40
CA TYR A 207 -5.91 -2.85 3.14
C TYR A 207 -5.66 -4.35 2.96
N LYS A 208 -6.69 -5.20 3.13
CA LYS A 208 -6.58 -6.66 2.94
C LYS A 208 -6.05 -7.00 1.54
N THR A 209 -6.55 -6.31 0.51
CA THR A 209 -6.07 -6.52 -0.85
C THR A 209 -4.62 -6.05 -1.04
N PHE A 210 -4.22 -4.94 -0.41
CA PHE A 210 -2.82 -4.53 -0.39
C PHE A 210 -1.93 -5.59 0.26
N ASP A 211 -2.29 -6.05 1.47
CA ASP A 211 -1.49 -7.01 2.23
C ASP A 211 -1.29 -8.32 1.46
N LYS A 212 -2.35 -8.85 0.82
CA LYS A 212 -2.28 -10.03 -0.06
C LYS A 212 -1.30 -9.84 -1.22
N ASN A 213 -1.31 -8.66 -1.86
CA ASN A 213 -0.47 -8.38 -3.04
C ASN A 213 0.96 -7.92 -2.70
N ALA A 214 1.21 -7.52 -1.46
CA ALA A 214 2.51 -7.05 -0.98
C ALA A 214 3.46 -8.16 -0.49
N LYS A 215 3.11 -9.43 -0.73
CA LYS A 215 3.88 -10.60 -0.26
C LYS A 215 5.20 -10.82 -0.99
N PHE A 216 5.29 -10.42 -2.26
CA PHE A 216 6.46 -10.64 -3.10
C PHE A 216 6.97 -9.32 -3.66
N MET A 217 8.26 -9.07 -3.48
CA MET A 217 8.91 -7.84 -3.93
C MET A 217 9.92 -8.16 -5.05
N SER A 218 9.81 -7.42 -6.15
CA SER A 218 10.78 -7.39 -7.25
C SER A 218 10.93 -5.95 -7.73
N TRP A 219 11.95 -5.68 -8.55
CA TRP A 219 12.10 -4.36 -9.16
C TRP A 219 10.95 -4.01 -10.12
N SER A 220 10.37 -5.01 -10.81
CA SER A 220 9.17 -4.81 -11.65
C SER A 220 7.94 -4.45 -10.82
N LYS A 221 7.73 -5.10 -9.67
CA LYS A 221 6.60 -4.82 -8.76
C LYS A 221 6.78 -3.58 -7.88
N TYR A 222 7.94 -2.93 -7.92
CA TYR A 222 8.24 -1.80 -7.06
C TYR A 222 7.28 -0.63 -7.28
N GLN A 223 7.04 -0.26 -8.53
CA GLN A 223 6.13 0.83 -8.87
C GLN A 223 4.68 0.47 -8.53
N ASP A 224 4.27 -0.77 -8.76
CA ASP A 224 2.94 -1.25 -8.42
C ASP A 224 2.64 -1.14 -6.94
N ILE A 225 3.52 -1.68 -6.08
CA ILE A 225 3.35 -1.64 -4.63
C ILE A 225 3.40 -0.19 -4.14
N ASP A 226 4.29 0.64 -4.71
CA ASP A 226 4.36 2.05 -4.34
C ASP A 226 3.09 2.83 -4.72
N LEU A 227 2.54 2.59 -5.91
CA LEU A 227 1.26 3.15 -6.34
C LEU A 227 0.13 2.72 -5.39
N MET A 228 0.06 1.44 -5.03
CA MET A 228 -0.94 0.95 -4.10
C MET A 228 -0.81 1.62 -2.72
N ARG A 229 0.42 1.81 -2.20
CA ARG A 229 0.63 2.56 -0.95
C ARG A 229 0.10 3.98 -1.05
N ARG A 230 0.43 4.70 -2.13
CA ARG A 230 -0.04 6.07 -2.35
C ARG A 230 -1.56 6.15 -2.45
N CYS A 231 -2.19 5.21 -3.17
CA CYS A 231 -3.64 5.14 -3.29
C CYS A 231 -4.32 4.90 -1.94
N PHE A 232 -3.84 3.94 -1.14
CA PHE A 232 -4.41 3.67 0.18
C PHE A 232 -4.24 4.87 1.11
N VAL A 233 -3.03 5.46 1.18
CA VAL A 233 -2.76 6.64 2.01
C VAL A 233 -3.63 7.84 1.59
N ASP A 234 -3.88 8.02 0.29
CA ASP A 234 -4.81 9.05 -0.17
C ASP A 234 -6.25 8.79 0.30
N LEU A 235 -6.75 7.54 0.24
CA LEU A 235 -8.11 7.20 0.73
C LEU A 235 -8.32 7.56 2.19
N LEU A 236 -7.28 7.40 3.02
CA LEU A 236 -7.36 7.74 4.45
C LEU A 236 -7.69 9.23 4.67
N GLY A 237 -7.23 10.10 3.76
CA GLY A 237 -7.48 11.53 3.85
C GLY A 237 -8.95 11.93 3.65
N LEU A 238 -9.81 11.02 3.19
CA LEU A 238 -11.24 11.28 3.04
C LEU A 238 -12.00 11.23 4.38
N ASP A 239 -11.52 10.42 5.34
CA ASP A 239 -12.08 10.35 6.70
C ASP A 239 -11.01 9.88 7.69
N LEU A 240 -10.45 10.82 8.45
CA LEU A 240 -9.36 10.54 9.37
C LEU A 240 -9.81 9.77 10.63
N SER A 241 -11.09 9.86 11.00
CA SER A 241 -11.65 9.14 12.14
C SER A 241 -11.80 7.65 11.85
N ALA A 242 -12.39 7.29 10.70
CA ALA A 242 -12.44 5.92 10.23
C ALA A 242 -11.02 5.36 9.98
N SER A 243 -10.15 6.19 9.40
CA SER A 243 -8.75 5.84 9.15
C SER A 243 -7.99 5.48 10.42
N TYR A 244 -8.13 6.26 11.49
CA TYR A 244 -7.48 5.94 12.78
C TYR A 244 -7.86 4.52 13.24
N GLN A 245 -9.15 4.18 13.18
CA GLN A 245 -9.62 2.86 13.61
C GLN A 245 -9.01 1.74 12.77
N VAL A 246 -8.98 1.90 11.44
CA VAL A 246 -8.42 0.91 10.52
C VAL A 246 -6.92 0.73 10.75
N ILE A 247 -6.16 1.82 10.84
CA ILE A 247 -4.72 1.78 11.09
C ILE A 247 -4.44 1.13 12.45
N PHE A 248 -5.20 1.50 13.49
CA PHE A 248 -5.05 0.91 14.82
C PHE A 248 -5.31 -0.61 14.81
N ILE A 249 -6.36 -1.08 14.14
CA ILE A 249 -6.69 -2.51 14.03
C ILE A 249 -5.51 -3.29 13.42
N TYR A 250 -4.97 -2.81 12.31
CA TYR A 250 -3.89 -3.53 11.62
C TYR A 250 -2.54 -3.38 12.32
N LEU A 251 -2.27 -2.25 12.96
CA LEU A 251 -1.09 -2.07 13.80
C LEU A 251 -1.13 -3.03 15.01
N ARG A 252 -2.30 -3.18 15.63
CA ARG A 252 -2.53 -4.16 16.70
C ARG A 252 -2.34 -5.59 16.20
N GLN A 253 -2.80 -5.94 15.00
CA GLN A 253 -2.58 -7.27 14.42
C GLN A 253 -1.08 -7.58 14.21
N LEU A 254 -0.31 -6.62 13.68
CA LEU A 254 1.15 -6.74 13.56
C LEU A 254 1.83 -6.86 14.94
N SER A 255 1.33 -6.15 15.96
CA SER A 255 1.84 -6.24 17.33
C SER A 255 1.54 -7.58 18.00
N LEU A 256 0.36 -8.17 17.75
CA LEU A 256 -0.03 -9.46 18.32
C LEU A 256 0.84 -10.58 17.76
N SER A 257 1.00 -10.63 16.42
CA SER A 257 1.90 -11.59 15.78
C SER A 257 3.35 -11.44 16.26
N LEU A 258 3.83 -10.20 16.44
CA LEU A 258 5.14 -9.96 17.07
C LEU A 258 5.22 -10.54 18.49
N SER A 259 4.20 -10.29 19.31
CA SER A 259 4.15 -10.75 20.71
C SER A 259 4.18 -12.27 20.83
N GLU A 260 3.55 -12.99 19.91
CA GLU A 260 3.58 -14.47 19.86
C GLU A 260 4.99 -15.01 19.60
N VAL A 261 5.74 -14.37 18.70
CA VAL A 261 7.12 -14.75 18.39
C VAL A 261 8.05 -14.40 19.54
N ILE A 262 7.86 -13.24 20.21
CA ILE A 262 8.66 -12.85 21.38
C ILE A 262 8.46 -13.84 22.53
N LYS A 263 7.22 -14.25 22.81
CA LYS A 263 6.92 -15.22 23.88
C LYS A 263 7.56 -16.59 23.64
N ASN A 264 7.68 -16.99 22.39
CA ASN A 264 8.13 -18.32 21.99
C ASN A 264 9.02 -18.22 20.75
N PRO A 265 10.28 -17.81 20.90
CA PRO A 265 11.16 -17.54 19.78
C PRO A 265 11.62 -18.85 19.12
N SER A 266 11.40 -18.97 17.81
CA SER A 266 11.97 -20.04 16.98
C SER A 266 12.39 -19.48 15.63
N THR A 267 13.37 -20.11 14.97
CA THR A 267 13.85 -19.60 13.68
C THR A 267 12.77 -19.59 12.60
N ASP A 268 11.79 -20.48 12.68
CA ASP A 268 10.66 -20.53 11.76
C ASP A 268 9.63 -19.44 12.06
N ARG A 269 9.34 -19.18 13.33
CA ARG A 269 8.48 -18.07 13.74
C ARG A 269 9.08 -16.71 13.42
N VAL A 270 10.40 -16.54 13.52
CA VAL A 270 11.05 -15.29 13.07
C VAL A 270 10.84 -15.06 11.57
N LYS A 271 10.77 -16.12 10.74
CA LYS A 271 10.52 -15.96 9.29
C LYS A 271 9.10 -15.47 8.98
N THR A 272 8.12 -15.73 9.86
CA THR A 272 6.74 -15.22 9.67
C THR A 272 6.63 -13.72 9.89
N LEU A 273 7.60 -13.10 10.58
CA LEU A 273 7.72 -11.65 10.71
C LEU A 273 8.73 -11.06 9.71
N TYR A 274 9.83 -11.78 9.45
CA TYR A 274 10.90 -11.30 8.57
C TYR A 274 10.68 -11.71 7.11
N ASN A 275 9.63 -11.13 6.52
CA ASN A 275 9.23 -11.28 5.12
C ASN A 275 8.70 -9.94 4.56
N TRP A 276 8.47 -9.90 3.24
CA TRP A 276 8.04 -8.69 2.54
C TRP A 276 6.62 -8.27 2.90
N GLN A 277 5.70 -9.21 3.11
CA GLN A 277 4.32 -8.91 3.48
C GLN A 277 4.27 -8.07 4.77
N TYR A 278 4.89 -8.58 5.83
CA TYR A 278 4.95 -7.88 7.12
C TYR A 278 5.66 -6.52 7.00
N LEU A 279 6.80 -6.46 6.30
CA LEU A 279 7.54 -5.22 6.12
C LEU A 279 6.73 -4.19 5.32
N ASN A 280 6.07 -4.59 4.23
CA ASN A 280 5.32 -3.68 3.38
C ASN A 280 4.07 -3.15 4.09
N SER A 281 3.38 -3.99 4.85
CA SER A 281 2.26 -3.58 5.70
C SER A 281 2.71 -2.62 6.79
N LEU A 282 3.84 -2.88 7.46
CA LEU A 282 4.42 -1.94 8.41
C LEU A 282 4.81 -0.60 7.74
N CYS A 283 5.39 -0.65 6.53
CA CYS A 283 5.72 0.55 5.74
C CYS A 283 4.48 1.36 5.38
N LEU A 284 3.39 0.71 4.97
CA LEU A 284 2.12 1.35 4.63
C LEU A 284 1.54 2.09 5.83
N LEU A 285 1.46 1.42 6.98
CA LEU A 285 0.92 2.00 8.22
C LEU A 285 1.78 3.18 8.68
N ALA A 286 3.11 3.06 8.61
CA ALA A 286 4.02 4.16 8.93
C ALA A 286 3.86 5.36 7.99
N GLN A 287 3.76 5.14 6.68
CA GLN A 287 3.51 6.20 5.70
C GLN A 287 2.17 6.90 5.97
N SER A 288 1.16 6.14 6.39
CA SER A 288 -0.14 6.70 6.78
C SER A 288 -0.01 7.65 7.97
N ILE A 289 0.69 7.22 9.03
CA ILE A 289 0.95 8.02 10.24
C ILE A 289 1.77 9.27 9.92
N ILE A 290 2.83 9.12 9.12
CA ILE A 290 3.70 10.22 8.69
C ILE A 290 2.94 11.25 7.84
N LYS A 291 2.00 10.80 6.99
CA LYS A 291 1.22 11.69 6.12
C LYS A 291 0.19 12.51 6.90
N TYR A 292 -0.42 11.94 7.94
CA TYR A 292 -1.48 12.58 8.73
C TYR A 292 -1.11 12.68 10.22
N PRO A 293 -0.04 13.41 10.57
CA PRO A 293 0.48 13.43 11.94
C PRO A 293 -0.50 14.07 12.94
N THR A 294 -1.39 14.96 12.49
CA THR A 294 -2.36 15.64 13.36
C THR A 294 -3.40 14.71 13.95
N HIS A 295 -3.78 13.65 13.23
CA HIS A 295 -4.85 12.73 13.66
C HIS A 295 -4.33 11.33 14.01
N LEU A 296 -3.15 10.96 13.51
CA LEU A 296 -2.56 9.62 13.70
C LEU A 296 -1.31 9.63 14.59
N SER A 297 -0.95 10.76 15.21
CA SER A 297 0.23 10.89 16.09
C SER A 297 0.25 9.88 17.22
N GLU A 298 -0.89 9.57 17.83
CA GLU A 298 -1.00 8.60 18.92
C GLU A 298 -0.55 7.19 18.50
N LEU A 299 -0.64 6.88 17.19
CA LEU A 299 -0.23 5.59 16.62
C LEU A 299 1.28 5.52 16.33
N ALA A 300 2.00 6.65 16.40
CA ALA A 300 3.45 6.68 16.20
C ALA A 300 4.20 5.89 17.27
N PHE A 301 3.77 5.96 18.53
CA PHE A 301 4.43 5.24 19.61
C PHE A 301 4.21 3.72 19.55
N PRO A 302 2.99 3.20 19.32
CA PRO A 302 2.80 1.78 19.05
C PRO A 302 3.62 1.28 17.84
N LEU A 303 3.73 2.06 16.77
CA LEU A 303 4.59 1.73 15.62
C LEU A 303 6.08 1.62 16.02
N LEU A 304 6.57 2.58 16.83
CA LEU A 304 7.92 2.56 17.39
C LEU A 304 8.17 1.30 18.21
N GLN A 305 7.22 0.92 19.08
CA GLN A 305 7.33 -0.29 19.91
C GLN A 305 7.40 -1.58 19.07
N ILE A 306 6.59 -1.67 18.01
CA ILE A 306 6.64 -2.82 17.08
C ILE A 306 8.03 -2.89 16.42
N CYS A 307 8.52 -1.78 15.88
CA CYS A 307 9.85 -1.74 15.26
C CYS A 307 10.97 -2.09 16.25
N GLN A 308 10.89 -1.58 17.48
CA GLN A 308 11.83 -1.91 18.54
C GLN A 308 11.82 -3.41 18.86
N GLY A 309 10.65 -4.01 19.02
CA GLY A 309 10.52 -5.44 19.24
C GLY A 309 11.13 -6.24 18.08
N LEU A 310 10.84 -5.87 16.83
CA LEU A 310 11.40 -6.50 15.64
C LEU A 310 12.94 -6.43 15.59
N LEU A 311 13.54 -5.30 15.99
CA LEU A 311 14.99 -5.14 16.04
C LEU A 311 15.66 -6.00 17.11
N GLN A 312 14.93 -6.36 18.18
CA GLN A 312 15.42 -7.14 19.31
C GLN A 312 15.24 -8.66 19.15
N ILE A 313 14.41 -9.13 18.22
CA ILE A 313 14.13 -10.58 18.04
C ILE A 313 15.41 -11.39 17.82
N THR A 314 16.33 -10.92 16.98
CA THR A 314 17.52 -11.69 16.61
C THR A 314 18.66 -10.78 16.17
N ASN A 315 19.88 -11.13 16.55
CA ASN A 315 21.10 -10.39 16.18
C ASN A 315 21.94 -11.16 15.16
N ILE A 316 21.33 -12.12 14.45
CA ILE A 316 22.01 -12.92 13.44
C ILE A 316 22.35 -12.04 12.22
N PRO A 317 23.61 -11.99 11.76
CA PRO A 317 24.05 -11.14 10.64
C PRO A 317 23.28 -11.32 9.33
N LYS A 318 22.71 -12.52 9.12
CA LYS A 318 21.80 -12.83 8.02
C LYS A 318 20.67 -11.81 7.89
N TYR A 319 20.18 -11.24 8.98
CA TYR A 319 19.01 -10.36 9.03
C TYR A 319 19.36 -8.87 9.11
N PHE A 320 20.63 -8.48 8.96
CA PHE A 320 20.98 -7.06 8.91
C PHE A 320 20.26 -6.26 7.82
N PRO A 321 20.02 -6.79 6.59
CA PRO A 321 19.27 -6.04 5.59
C PRO A 321 17.85 -5.66 6.04
N ILE A 322 17.10 -6.57 6.67
CA ILE A 322 15.76 -6.26 7.19
C ILE A 322 15.79 -5.33 8.40
N LYS A 323 16.78 -5.46 9.29
CA LYS A 323 16.96 -4.49 10.40
C LYS A 323 17.15 -3.07 9.87
N LEU A 324 17.91 -2.89 8.78
CA LEU A 324 18.09 -1.59 8.15
C LEU A 324 16.78 -1.01 7.61
N HIS A 325 15.87 -1.84 7.09
CA HIS A 325 14.53 -1.37 6.68
C HIS A 325 13.73 -0.84 7.87
N PHE A 326 13.72 -1.56 9.00
CA PHE A 326 13.05 -1.09 10.21
C PHE A 326 13.68 0.19 10.76
N ILE A 327 15.02 0.30 10.75
CA ILE A 327 15.72 1.51 11.18
C ILE A 327 15.37 2.70 10.28
N ARG A 328 15.37 2.53 8.95
CA ARG A 328 14.96 3.59 8.02
C ARG A 328 13.51 4.03 8.24
N LEU A 329 12.62 3.09 8.59
CA LEU A 329 11.25 3.42 8.96
C LEU A 329 11.19 4.31 10.20
N LEU A 330 11.97 4.00 11.23
CA LEU A 330 12.09 4.81 12.43
C LEU A 330 12.72 6.18 12.15
N ILE A 331 13.71 6.26 11.28
CA ILE A 331 14.32 7.53 10.85
C ILE A 331 13.27 8.41 10.14
N ALA A 332 12.46 7.83 9.25
CA ALA A 332 11.38 8.54 8.58
C ALA A 332 10.31 9.03 9.58
N LEU A 333 9.97 8.20 10.58
CA LEU A 333 9.06 8.57 11.64
C LEU A 333 9.61 9.73 12.48
N GLN A 334 10.88 9.68 12.88
CA GLN A 334 11.58 10.75 13.59
C GLN A 334 11.57 12.06 12.78
N ALA A 335 11.84 12.01 11.48
CA ALA A 335 11.84 13.18 10.63
C ALA A 335 10.44 13.84 10.53
N SER A 336 9.38 13.03 10.58
CA SER A 336 8.01 13.54 10.55
C SER A 336 7.54 14.09 11.89
N SER A 337 7.90 13.44 13.00
CA SER A 337 7.45 13.84 14.35
C SER A 337 8.32 14.94 14.96
N GLN A 338 9.51 15.19 14.40
CA GLN A 338 10.53 16.07 14.97
C GLN A 338 10.96 15.65 16.39
N THR A 339 10.80 14.37 16.71
CA THR A 339 11.14 13.79 18.01
C THR A 339 12.31 12.85 17.87
N TYR A 340 13.37 13.10 18.64
CA TYR A 340 14.53 12.21 18.70
C TYR A 340 14.11 10.80 19.16
N ILE A 341 14.55 9.76 18.43
CA ILE A 341 14.30 8.35 18.77
C ILE A 341 15.65 7.72 19.19
N PRO A 342 15.96 7.65 20.51
CA PRO A 342 17.28 7.23 20.99
C PRO A 342 17.65 5.79 20.64
N ILE A 343 16.66 4.92 20.41
CA ILE A 343 16.88 3.49 20.17
C ILE A 343 17.54 3.17 18.81
N ILE A 344 17.49 4.10 17.85
CA ILE A 344 18.05 3.88 16.51
C ILE A 344 19.57 3.70 16.59
N THR A 345 20.24 4.56 17.35
CA THR A 345 21.71 4.57 17.47
C THR A 345 22.27 3.24 18.00
N PRO A 346 21.80 2.68 19.15
CA PRO A 346 22.28 1.39 19.64
C PRO A 346 22.15 0.25 18.61
N HIS A 347 21.05 0.19 17.85
CA HIS A 347 20.86 -0.85 16.85
C HIS A 347 21.74 -0.69 15.61
N LEU A 348 22.03 0.56 15.19
CA LEU A 348 23.04 0.80 14.14
C LEU A 348 24.44 0.40 14.62
N LEU A 349 24.79 0.74 15.86
CA LEU A 349 26.07 0.35 16.47
C LEU A 349 26.19 -1.17 16.63
N GLU A 350 25.12 -1.87 16.99
CA GLU A 350 25.08 -3.34 17.05
C GLU A 350 25.49 -3.98 15.72
N ILE A 351 25.01 -3.42 14.60
CA ILE A 351 25.37 -3.89 13.26
C ILE A 351 26.85 -3.59 12.96
N LEU A 352 27.33 -2.36 13.20
CA LEU A 352 28.74 -1.98 12.99
C LEU A 352 29.72 -2.81 13.81
N LEU A 353 29.38 -3.05 15.08
CA LEU A 353 30.23 -3.76 16.03
C LEU A 353 30.18 -5.29 15.86
N SER A 354 29.39 -5.80 14.91
CA SER A 354 29.23 -7.23 14.70
C SER A 354 30.57 -7.92 14.39
N ALA A 355 30.84 -9.02 15.10
CA ALA A 355 32.01 -9.87 14.84
C ALA A 355 32.05 -10.41 13.39
N SER A 356 30.91 -10.46 12.70
CA SER A 356 30.83 -10.88 11.29
C SER A 356 31.62 -9.96 10.34
N LEU A 357 31.70 -8.67 10.65
CA LEU A 357 32.44 -7.67 9.88
C LEU A 357 33.96 -7.79 10.07
N GLN A 358 34.40 -8.33 11.21
CA GLN A 358 35.82 -8.49 11.56
C GLN A 358 36.46 -9.77 11.00
N LYS A 359 35.64 -10.73 10.53
CA LYS A 359 36.15 -11.97 9.92
C LYS A 359 36.87 -11.66 8.61
N LYS A 360 37.96 -12.37 8.31
CA LYS A 360 38.68 -12.25 7.03
C LYS A 360 37.71 -12.52 5.87
N SER A 361 37.76 -11.66 4.84
CA SER A 361 36.93 -11.79 3.65
C SER A 361 37.53 -12.80 2.68
N LYS A 362 36.67 -13.47 1.90
CA LYS A 362 37.10 -14.28 0.75
C LYS A 362 37.12 -13.39 -0.51
N PRO A 363 38.11 -13.53 -1.41
CA PRO A 363 38.17 -12.79 -2.67
C PRO A 363 37.16 -13.38 -3.66
N THR A 364 35.86 -13.22 -3.37
CA THR A 364 34.78 -13.65 -4.25
C THR A 364 34.17 -12.40 -4.89
N LYS A 365 34.32 -12.25 -6.21
CA LYS A 365 33.65 -11.20 -6.98
C LYS A 365 32.15 -11.50 -7.07
N LEU A 366 31.40 -11.11 -6.04
CA LEU A 366 29.94 -11.14 -6.06
C LEU A 366 29.42 -9.86 -6.72
N LYS A 367 28.27 -9.97 -7.42
CA LYS A 367 27.52 -8.80 -7.90
C LYS A 367 27.16 -7.88 -6.72
N ALA A 368 27.01 -6.58 -7.00
CA ALA A 368 26.62 -5.58 -5.99
C ALA A 368 25.33 -5.99 -5.25
N PHE A 369 25.32 -5.83 -3.92
CA PHE A 369 24.19 -6.18 -3.07
C PHE A 369 23.25 -4.97 -2.92
N HIS A 370 21.98 -5.14 -3.29
CA HIS A 370 20.99 -4.06 -3.20
C HIS A 370 20.16 -4.20 -1.92
N PHE A 371 20.51 -3.44 -0.87
CA PHE A 371 19.78 -3.43 0.40
C PHE A 371 18.31 -3.05 0.26
N ILE A 372 17.95 -2.25 -0.76
CA ILE A 372 16.56 -1.85 -1.05
C ILE A 372 15.66 -3.07 -1.32
N MET A 373 16.18 -4.10 -1.99
CA MET A 373 15.43 -5.28 -2.43
C MET A 373 15.85 -6.54 -1.67
N ALA A 374 16.46 -6.40 -0.50
CA ALA A 374 16.97 -7.53 0.28
C ALA A 374 16.46 -7.52 1.71
N LEU A 375 15.99 -8.70 2.17
CA LEU A 375 15.63 -8.94 3.57
C LEU A 375 16.70 -9.73 4.32
N LYS A 376 17.46 -10.56 3.59
CA LYS A 376 18.38 -11.55 4.15
C LYS A 376 19.65 -11.61 3.31
N ALA A 377 20.79 -11.82 3.96
CA ALA A 377 22.06 -12.09 3.29
C ALA A 377 22.36 -13.60 3.28
N SER A 378 22.92 -14.10 2.18
CA SER A 378 23.41 -15.49 2.08
C SER A 378 24.71 -15.68 2.85
N LYS A 379 25.09 -16.94 3.13
CA LYS A 379 26.37 -17.24 3.80
C LYS A 379 27.58 -16.73 3.01
N GLU A 380 27.50 -16.80 1.68
CA GLU A 380 28.55 -16.31 0.77
C GLU A 380 28.67 -14.79 0.83
N GLN A 381 27.55 -14.08 0.79
CA GLN A 381 27.49 -12.61 0.88
C GLN A 381 28.10 -12.13 2.20
N LEU A 382 27.79 -12.77 3.33
CA LEU A 382 28.35 -12.40 4.64
C LEU A 382 29.88 -12.51 4.71
N THR A 383 30.50 -13.34 3.86
CA THR A 383 31.97 -13.48 3.80
C THR A 383 32.63 -12.58 2.75
N SER A 384 31.84 -11.95 1.89
CA SER A 384 32.34 -11.09 0.82
C SER A 384 32.76 -9.71 1.36
N GLU A 385 33.85 -9.18 0.83
CA GLU A 385 34.31 -7.84 1.17
C GLU A 385 33.37 -6.75 0.66
N THR A 386 32.86 -6.90 -0.57
CA THR A 386 31.95 -5.93 -1.18
C THR A 386 30.65 -5.77 -0.38
N TYR A 387 30.08 -6.88 0.12
CA TYR A 387 28.90 -6.83 0.99
C TYR A 387 29.19 -6.10 2.30
N LYS A 388 30.34 -6.34 2.92
CA LYS A 388 30.71 -5.69 4.19
C LYS A 388 30.89 -4.18 4.00
N GLU A 389 31.56 -3.76 2.93
CA GLU A 389 31.73 -2.34 2.59
C GLU A 389 30.39 -1.65 2.36
N GLN A 390 29.50 -2.26 1.55
CA GLN A 390 28.16 -1.73 1.30
C GLN A 390 27.28 -1.71 2.56
N LEU A 391 27.38 -2.72 3.43
CA LEU A 391 26.68 -2.74 4.71
C LEU A 391 27.12 -1.58 5.61
N ILE A 392 28.44 -1.37 5.73
CA ILE A 392 29.00 -0.26 6.51
C ILE A 392 28.54 1.08 5.95
N GLU A 393 28.53 1.23 4.62
CA GLU A 393 28.05 2.42 3.95
C GLU A 393 26.60 2.71 4.34
N GLU A 394 25.70 1.74 4.22
CA GLU A 394 24.28 1.91 4.55
C GLU A 394 24.02 2.19 6.03
N VAL A 395 24.81 1.61 6.92
CA VAL A 395 24.71 1.87 8.36
C VAL A 395 25.23 3.28 8.68
N CYS A 396 26.33 3.71 8.06
CA CYS A 396 26.83 5.08 8.19
C CYS A 396 25.84 6.11 7.64
N ASP A 397 25.24 5.84 6.49
CA ASP A 397 24.24 6.71 5.88
C ASP A 397 23.00 6.83 6.77
N SER A 398 22.51 5.70 7.28
CA SER A 398 21.38 5.70 8.21
C SER A 398 21.69 6.46 9.50
N LEU A 399 22.94 6.40 9.98
CA LEU A 399 23.37 7.19 11.13
C LEU A 399 23.41 8.70 10.81
N ILE A 400 23.92 9.08 9.64
CA ILE A 400 23.91 10.47 9.17
C ILE A 400 22.48 10.98 9.07
N GLU A 401 21.56 10.22 8.47
CA GLU A 401 20.15 10.58 8.35
C GLU A 401 19.48 10.72 9.73
N HIS A 402 19.75 9.79 10.65
CA HIS A 402 19.25 9.85 12.03
C HIS A 402 19.74 11.09 12.78
N MET A 403 21.05 11.39 12.72
CA MET A 403 21.61 12.57 13.38
C MET A 403 21.14 13.87 12.72
N ALA A 404 21.00 13.88 11.39
CA ALA A 404 20.45 15.01 10.64
C ALA A 404 19.00 15.34 11.06
N GLY A 405 18.22 14.35 11.48
CA GLY A 405 16.86 14.56 12.01
C GLY A 405 16.80 15.38 13.30
N VAL A 406 17.91 15.50 14.03
CA VAL A 406 18.06 16.37 15.21
C VAL A 406 19.20 17.38 15.03
N GLY A 407 19.66 17.58 13.80
CA GLY A 407 20.87 18.34 13.49
C GLY A 407 20.80 19.82 13.89
N ASN A 408 19.59 20.36 14.01
CA ASN A 408 19.29 21.73 14.42
C ASN A 408 18.94 21.85 15.90
N ALA A 409 18.79 20.74 16.63
CA ALA A 409 18.48 20.79 18.05
C ALA A 409 19.63 21.48 18.79
N ILE A 410 19.30 22.40 19.71
CA ILE A 410 20.36 23.08 20.46
C ILE A 410 21.21 22.05 21.19
N SER A 411 20.62 20.98 21.72
CA SER A 411 21.25 19.86 22.46
C SER A 411 22.04 18.86 21.59
N PHE A 412 22.19 19.11 20.29
CA PHE A 412 22.90 18.21 19.39
C PHE A 412 24.34 17.87 19.84
N PRO A 413 25.17 18.84 20.34
CA PRO A 413 26.50 18.55 20.86
C PRO A 413 26.51 17.48 21.95
N GLU A 414 25.51 17.41 22.82
CA GLU A 414 25.42 16.40 23.88
C GLU A 414 24.88 15.06 23.34
N ILE A 415 23.88 15.10 22.45
CA ILE A 415 23.31 13.91 21.82
C ILE A 415 24.40 13.11 21.06
N MET A 416 25.33 13.81 20.41
CA MET A 416 26.34 13.16 19.57
C MET A 416 27.48 12.48 20.34
N ILE A 417 27.71 12.82 21.62
CA ILE A 417 28.82 12.31 22.45
C ILE A 417 28.87 10.78 22.49
N PRO A 418 27.80 10.07 22.91
CA PRO A 418 27.84 8.60 23.01
C PRO A 418 28.08 7.94 21.65
N VAL A 419 27.59 8.53 20.56
CA VAL A 419 27.84 8.07 19.18
C VAL A 419 29.33 8.16 18.85
N LYS A 420 29.93 9.34 19.06
CA LYS A 420 31.34 9.60 18.79
C LYS A 420 32.27 8.70 19.59
N ILE A 421 32.02 8.52 20.88
CA ILE A 421 32.86 7.66 21.73
C ILE A 421 32.82 6.22 21.22
N SER A 422 31.62 5.72 20.91
CA SER A 422 31.42 4.34 20.42
C SER A 422 32.09 4.11 19.08
N LEU A 423 31.91 5.03 18.12
CA LEU A 423 32.54 4.94 16.81
C LEU A 423 34.07 5.09 16.89
N LYS A 424 34.60 6.05 17.66
CA LYS A 424 36.06 6.19 17.84
C LYS A 424 36.68 4.93 18.45
N LYS A 425 36.02 4.31 19.43
CA LYS A 425 36.46 3.02 19.99
C LYS A 425 36.47 1.92 18.92
N HIS A 426 35.43 1.86 18.08
CA HIS A 426 35.34 0.87 17.01
C HIS A 426 36.42 1.05 15.93
N THR A 427 36.73 2.28 15.52
CA THR A 427 37.77 2.52 14.51
C THR A 427 39.14 1.98 14.92
N LYS A 428 39.42 1.81 16.22
CA LYS A 428 40.67 1.20 16.71
C LYS A 428 40.72 -0.31 16.49
N THR A 429 39.57 -0.98 16.37
CA THR A 429 39.49 -2.44 16.18
C THR A 429 39.35 -2.85 14.71
N VAL A 430 38.87 -1.94 13.85
CA VAL A 430 38.70 -2.18 12.42
C VAL A 430 40.05 -2.26 11.70
N ARG A 431 40.28 -3.39 11.02
CA ARG A 431 41.51 -3.63 10.24
C ARG A 431 41.45 -3.11 8.80
N ASN A 432 40.27 -3.14 8.16
CA ASN A 432 40.11 -2.66 6.78
C ASN A 432 40.14 -1.12 6.76
N GLY A 433 41.07 -0.55 5.99
CA GLY A 433 41.28 0.89 5.88
C GLY A 433 40.12 1.66 5.25
N GLY A 434 39.42 1.07 4.28
CA GLY A 434 38.24 1.66 3.64
C GLY A 434 37.06 1.78 4.61
N ILE A 435 36.75 0.70 5.33
CA ILE A 435 35.71 0.67 6.38
C ILE A 435 36.05 1.70 7.47
N ARG A 436 37.31 1.71 7.92
CA ARG A 436 37.78 2.67 8.93
C ARG A 436 37.64 4.11 8.44
N GLY A 437 38.03 4.38 7.21
CA GLY A 437 37.92 5.69 6.56
C GLY A 437 36.47 6.16 6.49
N ARG A 438 35.53 5.29 6.12
CA ARG A 438 34.09 5.62 6.07
C ARG A 438 33.55 6.00 7.45
N ILE A 439 33.89 5.23 8.49
CA ILE A 439 33.46 5.54 9.87
C ILE A 439 34.06 6.87 10.34
N LEU A 440 35.34 7.13 10.09
CA LEU A 440 36.00 8.39 10.44
C LEU A 440 35.36 9.58 9.72
N HIS A 441 35.00 9.43 8.45
CA HIS A 441 34.28 10.45 7.70
C HIS A 441 32.91 10.76 8.32
N THR A 442 32.14 9.73 8.68
CA THR A 442 30.85 9.90 9.38
C THR A 442 31.02 10.64 10.71
N ILE A 443 32.04 10.29 11.51
CA ILE A 443 32.34 11.00 12.77
C ILE A 443 32.61 12.48 12.48
N LYS A 444 33.43 12.79 11.48
CA LYS A 444 33.78 14.16 11.11
C LYS A 444 32.53 14.98 10.74
N LEU A 445 31.65 14.44 9.90
CA LEU A 445 30.40 15.13 9.52
C LEU A 445 29.51 15.45 10.73
N ILE A 446 29.45 14.54 11.71
CA ILE A 446 28.69 14.75 12.95
C ILE A 446 29.38 15.81 13.83
N GLU A 447 30.70 15.77 13.95
CA GLU A 447 31.50 16.77 14.69
C GLU A 447 31.36 18.17 14.07
N ASP A 448 31.46 18.30 12.75
CA ASP A 448 31.31 19.57 12.03
C ASP A 448 29.94 20.23 12.32
N ASN A 449 28.88 19.43 12.46
CA ASN A 449 27.56 19.92 12.82
C ASN A 449 27.46 20.33 14.29
N ALA A 450 28.12 19.62 15.20
CA ALA A 450 28.18 20.02 16.60
C ALA A 450 28.93 21.35 16.77
N ASP A 451 30.01 21.55 16.01
CA ASP A 451 30.75 22.82 16.01
C ASP A 451 29.91 23.97 15.44
N PHE A 452 29.13 23.72 14.40
CA PHE A 452 28.14 24.68 13.89
C PHE A 452 27.12 25.09 14.96
N ILE A 453 26.53 24.12 15.67
CA ILE A 453 25.57 24.38 16.73
C ILE A 453 26.22 25.12 17.92
N ASN A 454 27.44 24.74 18.31
CA ASN A 454 28.16 25.44 19.38
C ASN A 454 28.43 26.90 19.05
N LYS A 455 28.80 27.23 17.80
CA LYS A 455 28.93 28.63 17.36
C LYS A 455 27.62 29.39 17.50
N LYS A 456 26.51 28.77 17.08
CA LYS A 456 25.17 29.37 17.20
C LYS A 456 24.70 29.54 18.64
N ARG A 457 25.05 28.61 19.54
CA ARG A 457 24.77 28.73 20.99
C ARG A 457 25.44 29.97 21.60
N LEU A 458 26.66 30.30 21.18
CA LEU A 458 27.39 31.48 21.67
C LEU A 458 26.74 32.80 21.22
N GLU A 459 26.05 32.79 20.07
CA GLU A 459 25.32 33.93 19.54
C GLU A 459 23.92 34.10 20.18
N MET A 460 23.41 33.07 20.85
CA MET A 460 22.05 33.04 21.39
C MET A 460 22.01 33.33 22.89
N ASN A 461 21.11 34.24 23.30
CA ASN A 461 20.73 34.37 24.70
C ASN A 461 19.79 33.22 25.08
N LEU A 462 20.36 32.13 25.60
CA LEU A 462 19.60 30.95 25.98
C LEU A 462 18.79 31.20 27.26
N PRO A 463 17.46 31.00 27.26
CA PRO A 463 16.69 31.01 28.48
C PRO A 463 17.13 29.84 29.38
N PRO A 464 17.13 30.01 30.72
CA PRO A 464 17.66 29.03 31.66
C PRO A 464 16.88 27.70 31.65
N ILE A 465 15.58 27.73 31.37
CA ILE A 465 14.68 26.56 31.25
C ILE A 465 13.58 26.92 30.25
N GLY A 466 13.27 26.04 29.29
CA GLY A 466 12.21 26.30 28.30
C GLY A 466 12.00 25.16 27.30
N ALA A 467 11.05 25.37 26.40
CA ALA A 467 10.71 24.47 25.29
C ALA A 467 11.96 24.11 24.45
N PRO A 468 11.98 22.95 23.76
CA PRO A 468 13.10 22.55 22.92
C PRO A 468 13.47 23.67 21.93
N ILE A 469 14.68 24.20 22.09
CA ILE A 469 15.20 25.27 21.25
C ILE A 469 15.87 24.65 20.04
N VAL A 470 15.55 25.20 18.88
CA VAL A 470 16.04 24.75 17.59
C VAL A 470 16.76 25.91 16.92
N VAL A 471 17.93 25.65 16.36
CA VAL A 471 18.73 26.65 15.65
C VAL A 471 18.14 26.88 14.26
N GLU A 472 17.89 28.14 13.92
CA GLU A 472 17.44 28.53 12.58
C GLU A 472 18.60 28.45 11.56
N GLY A 473 18.28 28.00 10.35
CA GLY A 473 19.23 27.87 9.24
C GLY A 473 19.53 26.43 8.84
N ASN A 474 20.29 26.28 7.75
CA ASN A 474 20.62 24.97 7.20
C ASN A 474 21.81 24.34 7.92
N CYS A 475 21.55 23.22 8.59
CA CYS A 475 22.58 22.41 9.23
C CYS A 475 23.47 21.73 8.17
N PRO A 476 24.81 21.69 8.35
CA PRO A 476 25.72 20.97 7.45
C PRO A 476 25.33 19.50 7.19
N LEU A 477 24.75 18.82 8.19
CA LEU A 477 24.31 17.43 8.04
C LEU A 477 23.12 17.27 7.07
N TRP A 478 22.29 18.29 6.87
CA TRP A 478 21.14 18.19 5.97
C TRP A 478 21.56 18.06 4.52
N GLU A 479 22.63 18.74 4.10
CA GLU A 479 23.15 18.62 2.73
C GLU A 479 23.58 17.17 2.44
N GLN A 480 24.24 16.52 3.41
CA GLN A 480 24.66 15.13 3.29
C GLN A 480 23.48 14.16 3.31
N ARG A 481 22.51 14.39 4.21
CA ARG A 481 21.24 13.64 4.21
C ARG A 481 20.55 13.72 2.85
N ASP A 482 20.44 14.91 2.26
CA ASP A 482 19.74 15.09 1.01
C ASP A 482 20.48 14.41 -0.17
N LYS A 483 21.82 14.41 -0.15
CA LYS A 483 22.64 13.62 -1.09
C LYS A 483 22.37 12.11 -0.96
N ILE A 484 22.30 11.60 0.27
CA ILE A 484 22.00 10.18 0.54
C ILE A 484 20.60 9.81 -0.01
N LEU A 485 19.59 10.64 0.27
CA LEU A 485 18.21 10.41 -0.19
C LEU A 485 18.12 10.45 -1.71
N LYS A 486 18.74 11.43 -2.36
CA LYS A 486 18.80 11.53 -3.84
C LYS A 486 19.46 10.30 -4.46
N ARG A 487 20.61 9.88 -3.94
CA ARG A 487 21.31 8.69 -4.43
C ARG A 487 20.46 7.42 -4.31
N ARG A 488 19.75 7.22 -3.20
CA ARG A 488 18.84 6.07 -3.05
C ARG A 488 17.69 6.12 -4.05
N ALA A 489 17.10 7.30 -4.28
CA ALA A 489 16.05 7.50 -5.27
C ALA A 489 16.55 7.25 -6.70
N GLU A 490 17.78 7.67 -7.01
CA GLU A 490 18.43 7.42 -8.31
C GLU A 490 18.67 5.93 -8.55
N ILE A 491 19.15 5.19 -7.55
CA ILE A 491 19.31 3.73 -7.65
C ILE A 491 17.98 3.04 -7.99
N ILE A 492 16.89 3.48 -7.36
CA ILE A 492 15.56 2.94 -7.63
C ILE A 492 15.15 3.26 -9.07
N ARG A 493 15.27 4.52 -9.48
CA ARG A 493 14.91 4.95 -10.85
C ARG A 493 15.73 4.22 -11.90
N SER A 494 17.06 4.14 -11.74
CA SER A 494 17.94 3.50 -12.72
C SER A 494 17.61 2.02 -12.91
N LYS A 495 17.25 1.31 -11.82
CA LYS A 495 16.89 -0.10 -11.87
C LYS A 495 15.53 -0.35 -12.50
N ILE A 496 14.58 0.56 -12.30
CA ILE A 496 13.28 0.48 -12.95
C ILE A 496 13.43 0.79 -14.45
N SER A 497 14.17 1.83 -14.81
CA SER A 497 14.40 2.22 -16.21
C SER A 497 15.14 1.14 -17.01
N SER A 498 16.16 0.49 -16.43
CA SER A 498 16.85 -0.61 -17.12
C SER A 498 15.91 -1.78 -17.46
N LEU A 499 14.92 -2.06 -16.62
CA LEU A 499 13.94 -3.12 -16.87
C LEU A 499 12.93 -2.73 -17.95
N SER A 500 12.54 -1.45 -18.03
CA SER A 500 11.68 -0.99 -19.14
C SER A 500 12.40 -1.03 -20.48
N GLU A 501 13.73 -0.79 -20.50
CA GLU A 501 14.56 -0.87 -21.70
C GLU A 501 14.85 -2.32 -22.14
N GLU A 502 15.01 -3.25 -21.20
CA GLU A 502 15.12 -4.69 -21.51
C GLU A 502 13.80 -5.24 -22.08
N ASN A 503 12.66 -4.89 -21.47
CA ASN A 503 11.35 -5.32 -21.95
C ASN A 503 10.96 -4.73 -23.31
N THR A 504 11.60 -3.64 -23.77
CA THR A 504 11.35 -3.04 -25.10
C THR A 504 12.27 -3.58 -26.19
N LYS A 505 13.31 -4.36 -25.84
CA LYS A 505 14.19 -5.03 -26.81
C LYS A 505 13.75 -6.45 -27.15
N ASP A 506 12.85 -7.02 -26.36
CA ASP A 506 12.25 -8.35 -26.57
C ASP A 506 10.91 -8.31 -27.34
N TYR A 507 10.53 -7.13 -27.86
CA TYR A 507 9.48 -6.91 -28.87
C TYR A 507 10.10 -6.36 -30.14
#